data_AF-A0A7V9U5F0-F1
#
_entry.id   AF-A0A7V9U5F0-F1
#
_cell.length_a   1.000
_cell.length_b   1.000
_cell.length_c   1.000
_cell.angle_alpha   90.00
_cell.angle_beta   90.00
_cell.angle_gamma   90.00
#
_symmetry.space_group_name_H-M   'P 1'
#
loop_
_entity.id
_entity.type
_entity.pdbx_description
1 polymer ?
#
loop_
_entity_poly.entity_id
_entity_poly.type
_entity_poly.pdbx_seq_one_letter_code
_entity_poly.pdbx_strand_id
1 'polypeptide(L)'
;MQATVAPPPPTVPAAATQAVVGTPTSVTFTDVDGTARTIAVPSSRGEMQALRARRSELSDQLQSAASRRNRLSEAMKSAPEGASRTGLESRLKVLDQRIVQIESDIALTGRQLSGAPAELFSGSRNESMPGDIPDNVATVMGVFTFFVLFPIALAFARNLWRRGNKAPVASALPPESAERLERLEVGVEAIAIEIERVSEGQRFVTRLLSEAQPESAIGRKIPQTIAAAAGEQGGS
;
A
#
# COMPACT_ATOMS: atom_id res chain seq x y z
N MET A 1 8.08 -82.66 -30.30
CA MET A 1 7.99 -81.37 -29.61
C MET A 1 7.70 -80.31 -30.68
N GLN A 2 6.44 -79.90 -30.83
CA GLN A 2 6.05 -78.83 -31.76
C GLN A 2 5.88 -77.54 -30.95
N ALA A 3 6.69 -76.53 -31.26
CA ALA A 3 6.61 -75.21 -30.64
C ALA A 3 5.77 -74.28 -31.52
N THR A 4 4.61 -73.90 -31.02
CA THR A 4 3.71 -72.90 -31.59
C THR A 4 4.37 -71.52 -31.52
N VAL A 5 4.51 -70.84 -32.66
CA VAL A 5 4.95 -69.45 -32.77
C VAL A 5 3.74 -68.53 -32.61
N ALA A 6 3.79 -67.61 -31.66
CA ALA A 6 2.74 -66.61 -31.40
C ALA A 6 2.88 -65.39 -32.35
N PRO A 7 1.77 -64.75 -32.78
CA PRO A 7 1.81 -63.56 -33.63
C PRO A 7 2.18 -62.28 -32.84
N PRO A 8 2.75 -61.25 -33.50
CA PRO A 8 3.14 -60.00 -32.85
C PRO A 8 1.92 -59.13 -32.47
N PRO A 9 2.02 -58.29 -31.41
CA PRO A 9 0.94 -57.43 -30.97
C PRO A 9 0.71 -56.22 -31.92
N PRO A 10 -0.52 -55.66 -31.95
CA PRO A 10 -0.85 -54.51 -32.78
C PRO A 10 -0.15 -53.22 -32.30
N THR A 11 0.36 -52.45 -33.26
CA THR A 11 0.89 -51.10 -33.05
C THR A 11 -0.24 -50.13 -32.73
N VAL A 12 -0.27 -49.62 -31.50
CA VAL A 12 -1.14 -48.50 -31.12
C VAL A 12 -0.68 -47.20 -31.82
N PRO A 13 -1.58 -46.36 -32.36
CA PRO A 13 -1.21 -45.08 -32.94
C PRO A 13 -0.58 -44.18 -31.88
N ALA A 14 0.53 -43.54 -32.23
CA ALA A 14 1.23 -42.57 -31.40
C ALA A 14 0.23 -41.52 -30.88
N ALA A 15 0.00 -41.56 -29.56
CA ALA A 15 -0.71 -40.51 -28.85
C ALA A 15 -0.01 -39.17 -29.17
N ALA A 16 -0.80 -38.21 -29.66
CA ALA A 16 -0.37 -36.84 -29.85
C ALA A 16 0.41 -36.38 -28.61
N THR A 17 1.63 -35.92 -28.83
CA THR A 17 2.49 -35.30 -27.83
C THR A 17 1.72 -34.15 -27.18
N GLN A 18 1.13 -34.41 -26.02
CA GLN A 18 0.61 -33.35 -25.17
C GLN A 18 1.78 -32.44 -24.82
N ALA A 19 1.57 -31.14 -25.03
CA ALA A 19 2.53 -30.10 -24.72
C ALA A 19 3.13 -30.32 -23.32
N VAL A 20 4.45 -30.20 -23.24
CA VAL A 20 5.21 -30.30 -21.99
C VAL A 20 4.67 -29.25 -21.02
N VAL A 21 3.84 -29.68 -20.07
CA VAL A 21 3.49 -28.92 -18.87
C VAL A 21 4.77 -28.82 -18.06
N GLY A 22 5.33 -27.61 -17.98
CA GLY A 22 6.54 -27.35 -17.19
C GLY A 22 6.34 -27.84 -15.75
N THR A 23 7.33 -28.55 -15.21
CA THR A 23 7.33 -29.01 -13.83
C THR A 23 7.10 -27.81 -12.88
N PRO A 24 6.24 -27.94 -11.84
CA PRO A 24 6.02 -26.86 -10.88
C PRO A 24 7.34 -26.53 -10.19
N THR A 25 7.92 -25.38 -10.52
CA THR A 25 9.14 -24.92 -9.87
C THR A 25 8.73 -24.31 -8.54
N SER A 26 9.19 -24.90 -7.44
CA SER A 26 8.94 -24.38 -6.10
C SER A 26 10.19 -23.70 -5.57
N VAL A 27 10.01 -22.55 -4.93
CA VAL A 27 11.09 -21.81 -4.28
C VAL A 27 10.87 -21.87 -2.78
N THR A 28 11.87 -22.38 -2.07
CA THR A 28 11.90 -22.38 -0.61
C THR A 28 12.60 -21.12 -0.14
N PHE A 29 11.93 -20.32 0.69
CA PHE A 29 12.50 -19.13 1.32
C PHE A 29 12.28 -19.20 2.83
N THR A 30 13.12 -18.51 3.58
CA THR A 30 12.99 -18.37 5.03
C THR A 30 12.08 -17.19 5.31
N ASP A 31 10.95 -17.42 5.99
CA ASP A 31 10.02 -16.38 6.42
C ASP A 31 10.61 -15.55 7.57
N VAL A 32 9.97 -14.43 7.92
CA VAL A 32 10.43 -13.49 8.95
C VAL A 32 10.63 -14.18 10.32
N ASP A 33 9.89 -15.26 10.57
CA ASP A 33 9.98 -16.09 11.78
C ASP A 33 11.06 -17.19 11.72
N GLY A 34 11.93 -17.18 10.70
CA GLY A 34 12.98 -18.21 10.53
C GLY A 34 12.50 -19.55 9.95
N THR A 35 11.21 -19.68 9.65
CA THR A 35 10.62 -20.92 9.11
C THR A 35 10.77 -21.00 7.59
N ALA A 36 11.33 -22.09 7.08
CA ALA A 36 11.40 -22.35 5.64
C ALA A 36 9.99 -22.63 5.08
N ARG A 37 9.54 -21.79 4.14
CA ARG A 37 8.27 -21.94 3.43
C ARG A 37 8.54 -22.18 1.95
N THR A 38 7.93 -23.22 1.41
CA THR A 38 7.97 -23.55 -0.01
C THR A 38 6.77 -22.93 -0.71
N ILE A 39 7.02 -22.05 -1.68
CA ILE A 39 5.98 -21.44 -2.51
C ILE A 39 6.10 -21.99 -3.92
N ALA A 40 4.97 -22.42 -4.50
CA ALA A 40 4.87 -22.69 -5.93
C ALA A 40 4.99 -21.37 -6.70
N VAL A 41 5.97 -21.30 -7.60
CA VAL A 41 6.18 -20.17 -8.48
C VAL A 41 5.40 -20.41 -9.77
N PRO A 42 4.73 -19.38 -10.34
CA PRO A 42 4.02 -19.52 -11.60
C PRO A 42 4.97 -19.94 -12.71
N SER A 43 4.62 -21.01 -13.42
CA SER A 43 5.41 -21.55 -14.54
C SER A 43 4.88 -21.09 -15.90
N SER A 44 3.66 -20.51 -15.92
CA SER A 44 3.01 -20.02 -17.13
C SER A 44 2.59 -18.54 -17.04
N ARG A 45 2.42 -17.89 -18.20
CA ARG A 45 1.89 -16.49 -18.25
C ARG A 45 0.46 -16.38 -17.76
N GLY A 46 -0.36 -17.40 -18.02
CA GLY A 46 -1.75 -17.46 -17.54
C GLY A 46 -1.79 -17.43 -16.01
N GLU A 47 -0.92 -18.19 -15.35
CA GLU A 47 -0.80 -18.17 -13.89
C GLU A 47 -0.32 -16.82 -13.37
N MET A 48 0.64 -16.16 -14.03
CA MET A 48 1.06 -14.81 -13.63
C MET A 48 -0.08 -13.78 -13.76
N GLN A 49 -0.88 -13.85 -14.83
CA GLN A 49 -2.04 -12.98 -15.00
C GLN A 49 -3.10 -13.25 -13.92
N ALA A 50 -3.37 -14.52 -13.63
CA ALA A 50 -4.29 -14.93 -12.55
C ALA A 50 -3.81 -14.44 -11.17
N LEU A 51 -2.52 -14.55 -10.88
CA LEU A 51 -1.91 -14.04 -9.64
C LEU A 51 -1.99 -12.52 -9.54
N ARG A 52 -1.79 -11.78 -10.65
CA ARG A 52 -1.97 -10.32 -10.69
C ARG A 52 -3.43 -9.93 -10.44
N ALA A 53 -4.38 -10.62 -11.08
CA ALA A 53 -5.81 -10.40 -10.87
C ALA A 53 -6.24 -10.72 -9.43
N ARG A 54 -5.70 -11.79 -8.84
CA ARG A 54 -5.92 -12.11 -7.43
C ARG A 54 -5.37 -11.01 -6.51
N ARG A 55 -4.19 -10.48 -6.79
CA ARG A 55 -3.59 -9.39 -6.01
C ARG A 55 -4.40 -8.10 -6.09
N SER A 56 -4.90 -7.72 -7.26
CA SER A 56 -5.77 -6.55 -7.40
C SER A 56 -7.05 -6.74 -6.60
N GLU A 57 -7.71 -7.89 -6.73
CA GLU A 57 -8.91 -8.23 -5.96
C GLU A 57 -8.66 -8.16 -4.43
N LEU A 58 -7.56 -8.74 -3.95
CA LEU A 58 -7.20 -8.65 -2.52
C LEU A 58 -6.96 -7.20 -2.07
N SER A 59 -6.37 -6.35 -2.93
CA SER A 59 -6.16 -4.93 -2.63
C SER A 59 -7.47 -4.17 -2.53
N ASP A 60 -8.43 -4.45 -3.43
CA ASP A 60 -9.77 -3.86 -3.40
C ASP A 60 -10.55 -4.30 -2.16
N GLN A 61 -10.41 -5.57 -1.77
CA GLN A 61 -10.98 -6.11 -0.53
C GLN A 61 -10.37 -5.45 0.71
N LEU A 62 -9.05 -5.22 0.72
CA LEU A 62 -8.36 -4.51 1.80
C LEU A 62 -8.87 -3.08 1.94
N GLN A 63 -8.96 -2.34 0.83
CA GLN A 63 -9.47 -0.97 0.83
C GLN A 63 -10.92 -0.90 1.32
N SER A 64 -11.75 -1.86 0.89
CA SER A 64 -13.14 -1.96 1.33
C SER A 64 -13.25 -2.32 2.82
N ALA A 65 -12.38 -3.19 3.33
CA ALA A 65 -12.30 -3.55 4.75
C ALA A 65 -11.83 -2.36 5.60
N ALA A 66 -10.76 -1.67 5.20
CA ALA A 66 -10.25 -0.48 5.86
C ALA A 66 -11.30 0.66 5.92
N SER A 67 -12.02 0.87 4.82
CA SER A 67 -13.12 1.84 4.77
C SER A 67 -14.25 1.49 5.75
N ARG A 68 -14.64 0.21 5.83
CA ARG A 68 -15.63 -0.27 6.80
C ARG A 68 -15.14 -0.09 8.23
N ARG A 69 -13.87 -0.40 8.52
CA ARG A 69 -13.27 -0.23 9.85
C ARG A 69 -13.32 1.23 10.30
N ASN A 70 -12.98 2.16 9.41
CA ASN A 70 -13.04 3.59 9.73
C ASN A 70 -14.48 4.02 10.08
N ARG A 71 -15.49 3.54 9.33
CA ARG A 71 -16.90 3.80 9.64
C ARG A 71 -17.33 3.19 10.98
N LEU A 72 -16.88 1.97 11.29
CA LEU A 72 -17.18 1.32 12.58
C LEU A 72 -16.52 2.07 13.74
N SER A 73 -15.27 2.52 13.57
CA SER A 73 -14.56 3.33 14.56
C SER A 73 -15.28 4.66 14.81
N GLU A 74 -15.74 5.33 13.76
CA GLU A 74 -16.50 6.58 13.91
C GLU A 74 -17.86 6.34 14.58
N ALA A 75 -18.57 5.28 14.18
CA ALA A 75 -19.81 4.87 14.85
C ALA A 75 -19.59 4.57 16.33
N MET A 76 -18.47 3.93 16.70
CA MET A 76 -18.11 3.67 18.10
C MET A 76 -17.86 4.94 18.91
N LYS A 77 -17.22 5.97 18.31
CA LYS A 77 -17.01 7.27 18.98
C LYS A 77 -18.34 7.96 19.28
N SER A 78 -19.31 7.83 18.37
CA SER A 78 -20.65 8.43 18.52
C SER A 78 -21.63 7.60 19.35
N ALA A 79 -21.35 6.30 19.57
CA ALA A 79 -22.27 5.40 20.24
C ALA A 79 -22.24 5.57 21.78
N PRO A 80 -23.41 5.67 22.44
CA PRO A 80 -23.48 5.69 23.89
C PRO A 80 -22.95 4.38 24.50
N GLU A 81 -22.42 4.46 25.70
CA GLU A 81 -21.89 3.28 26.41
C GLU A 81 -23.00 2.26 26.70
N GLY A 82 -22.69 0.97 26.50
CA GLY A 82 -23.64 -0.13 26.67
C GLY A 82 -23.52 -1.20 25.58
N ALA A 83 -24.54 -2.06 25.49
CA ALA A 83 -24.53 -3.24 24.61
C ALA A 83 -24.27 -2.91 23.12
N SER A 84 -24.74 -1.76 22.64
CA SER A 84 -24.50 -1.29 21.27
C SER A 84 -23.00 -1.06 20.99
N ARG A 85 -22.26 -0.51 21.96
CA ARG A 85 -20.82 -0.27 21.84
C ARG A 85 -20.04 -1.58 21.86
N THR A 86 -20.38 -2.50 22.78
CA THR A 86 -19.78 -3.85 22.83
C THR A 86 -19.99 -4.65 21.55
N GLY A 87 -21.17 -4.51 20.92
CA GLY A 87 -21.45 -5.12 19.62
C GLY A 87 -20.58 -4.55 18.48
N LEU A 88 -20.36 -3.24 18.47
CA LEU A 88 -19.47 -2.59 17.50
C LEU A 88 -18.01 -2.99 17.70
N GLU A 89 -17.53 -3.06 18.95
CA GLU A 89 -16.19 -3.53 19.30
C GLU A 89 -15.94 -4.96 18.80
N SER A 90 -16.91 -5.85 19.00
CA SER A 90 -16.82 -7.24 18.52
C SER A 90 -16.71 -7.30 17.00
N ARG A 91 -17.50 -6.49 16.28
CA ARG A 91 -17.44 -6.40 14.81
C ARG A 91 -16.11 -5.81 14.33
N LEU A 92 -15.58 -4.81 15.04
CA LEU A 92 -14.29 -4.21 14.74
C LEU A 92 -13.17 -5.25 14.85
N LYS A 93 -13.16 -6.04 15.93
CA LYS A 93 -12.15 -7.10 16.15
C LYS A 93 -12.14 -8.14 15.03
N VAL A 94 -13.32 -8.61 14.60
CA VAL A 94 -13.44 -9.56 13.47
C VAL A 94 -12.94 -8.92 12.18
N LEU A 95 -13.24 -7.64 11.95
CA LEU A 95 -12.79 -6.91 10.77
C LEU A 95 -11.27 -6.70 10.74
N ASP A 96 -10.67 -6.38 11.89
CA ASP A 96 -9.22 -6.22 12.03
C ASP A 96 -8.48 -7.53 11.74
N GLN A 97 -8.99 -8.66 12.26
CA GLN A 97 -8.44 -9.98 11.93
C GLN A 97 -8.51 -10.27 10.43
N ARG A 98 -9.60 -9.87 9.76
CA ARG A 98 -9.73 -10.02 8.31
C ARG A 98 -8.75 -9.14 7.54
N ILE A 99 -8.50 -7.91 8.00
CA ILE A 99 -7.51 -7.01 7.39
C ILE A 99 -6.12 -7.66 7.42
N VAL A 100 -5.69 -8.15 8.59
CA VAL A 100 -4.40 -8.83 8.76
C VAL A 100 -4.29 -10.06 7.84
N GLN A 101 -5.36 -10.84 7.72
CA GLN A 101 -5.38 -11.99 6.81
C GLN A 101 -5.19 -11.57 5.34
N ILE A 102 -5.90 -10.52 4.89
CA ILE A 102 -5.79 -10.02 3.51
C ILE A 102 -4.38 -9.49 3.23
N GLU A 103 -3.78 -8.75 4.17
CA GLU A 103 -2.41 -8.26 4.04
C GLU A 103 -1.39 -9.40 3.91
N SER A 104 -1.55 -10.45 4.71
CA SER A 104 -0.73 -11.67 4.62
C SER A 104 -0.88 -12.36 3.25
N ASP A 105 -2.10 -12.48 2.74
CA ASP A 105 -2.38 -13.10 1.43
C ASP A 105 -1.78 -12.27 0.28
N ILE A 106 -1.81 -10.94 0.38
CA ILE A 106 -1.15 -10.03 -0.57
C ILE A 106 0.36 -10.23 -0.52
N ALA A 107 0.96 -10.32 0.66
CA ALA A 107 2.41 -10.55 0.81
C ALA A 107 2.84 -11.89 0.21
N LEU A 108 2.06 -12.96 0.46
CA LEU A 108 2.30 -14.27 -0.13
C LEU A 108 2.22 -14.24 -1.66
N THR A 109 1.16 -13.63 -2.19
CA THR A 109 0.97 -13.47 -3.64
C THR A 109 2.09 -12.62 -4.24
N GLY A 110 2.51 -11.56 -3.55
CA GLY A 110 3.64 -10.71 -3.96
C GLY A 110 4.95 -11.51 -4.12
N ARG A 111 5.24 -12.40 -3.16
CA ARG A 111 6.40 -13.30 -3.23
C ARG A 111 6.31 -14.30 -4.40
N GLN A 112 5.10 -14.81 -4.69
CA GLN A 112 4.87 -15.67 -5.86
C GLN A 112 5.17 -14.94 -7.17
N LEU A 113 4.74 -13.69 -7.29
CA LEU A 113 5.05 -12.88 -8.47
C LEU A 113 6.54 -12.56 -8.57
N SER A 114 7.22 -12.25 -7.46
CA SER A 114 8.65 -11.91 -7.49
C SER A 114 9.54 -13.11 -7.79
N GLY A 115 9.12 -14.32 -7.40
CA GLY A 115 9.84 -15.56 -7.72
C GLY A 115 9.69 -16.00 -9.17
N ALA A 116 8.80 -15.39 -9.96
CA ALA A 116 8.52 -15.79 -11.33
C ALA A 116 9.76 -15.63 -12.24
N PRO A 117 10.08 -16.61 -13.10
CA PRO A 117 11.25 -16.54 -13.98
C PRO A 117 11.14 -15.37 -14.97
N ALA A 118 12.25 -14.63 -15.16
CA ALA A 118 12.35 -13.44 -16.01
C ALA A 118 11.91 -13.68 -17.47
N GLU A 119 12.00 -14.92 -17.95
CA GLU A 119 11.55 -15.37 -19.28
C GLU A 119 10.04 -15.17 -19.49
N LEU A 120 9.24 -15.33 -18.44
CA LEU A 120 7.80 -15.15 -18.51
C LEU A 120 7.42 -13.67 -18.69
N PHE A 121 8.25 -12.75 -18.21
CA PHE A 121 8.08 -11.30 -18.40
C PHE A 121 8.50 -10.83 -19.79
N SER A 122 9.40 -11.57 -20.46
CA SER A 122 10.11 -11.09 -21.66
C SER A 122 9.60 -11.64 -22.99
N GLY A 123 8.89 -12.77 -23.00
CA GLY A 123 8.63 -13.47 -24.27
C GLY A 123 7.48 -12.92 -25.14
N SER A 124 7.35 -11.59 -25.26
CA SER A 124 6.48 -10.97 -26.28
C SER A 124 7.26 -10.44 -27.49
N ARG A 125 8.50 -10.90 -27.72
CA ARG A 125 9.27 -10.52 -28.94
C ARG A 125 9.59 -11.67 -29.88
N ASN A 126 9.07 -12.88 -29.63
CA ASN A 126 9.33 -14.05 -30.47
C ASN A 126 8.10 -14.96 -30.58
N GLU A 127 6.92 -14.38 -30.84
CA GLU A 127 6.00 -15.09 -31.74
C GLU A 127 6.55 -14.87 -33.15
N SER A 128 7.31 -15.85 -33.63
CA SER A 128 7.60 -15.99 -35.04
C SER A 128 6.26 -16.06 -35.77
N MET A 129 5.81 -14.94 -36.33
CA MET A 129 4.68 -14.87 -37.24
C MET A 129 4.94 -15.86 -38.39
N PRO A 130 4.17 -16.95 -38.55
CA PRO A 130 4.26 -17.77 -39.75
C PRO A 130 3.45 -17.05 -40.81
N GLY A 131 4.12 -16.17 -41.54
CA GLY A 131 3.51 -15.43 -42.62
C GLY A 131 4.43 -14.30 -43.04
N ASP A 132 5.23 -14.54 -44.07
CA ASP A 132 5.74 -13.45 -44.90
C ASP A 132 4.53 -12.59 -45.25
N ILE A 133 4.45 -11.39 -44.67
CA ILE A 133 3.53 -10.37 -45.17
C ILE A 133 4.05 -10.08 -46.57
N PRO A 134 3.31 -10.43 -47.63
CA PRO A 134 3.83 -10.28 -48.97
C PRO A 134 4.14 -8.79 -49.19
N ASP A 135 5.27 -8.49 -49.84
CA ASP A 135 5.84 -7.13 -49.90
C ASP A 135 4.83 -6.07 -50.36
N ASN A 136 3.82 -6.48 -51.14
CA ASN A 136 2.71 -5.64 -51.56
C ASN A 136 1.81 -5.19 -50.39
N VAL A 137 1.54 -6.02 -49.39
CA VAL A 137 0.74 -5.67 -48.21
C VAL A 137 1.52 -4.73 -47.29
N ALA A 138 2.81 -5.00 -47.07
CA ALA A 138 3.68 -4.10 -46.30
C ALA A 138 3.80 -2.73 -46.99
N THR A 139 3.95 -2.71 -48.32
CA THR A 139 4.01 -1.49 -49.12
C THR A 139 2.67 -0.75 -49.09
N VAL A 140 1.52 -1.44 -49.22
CA VAL A 140 0.19 -0.81 -49.17
C VAL A 140 -0.08 -0.21 -47.79
N MET A 141 0.29 -0.89 -46.70
CA MET A 141 0.14 -0.36 -45.34
C MET A 141 1.07 0.84 -45.09
N GLY A 142 2.29 0.80 -45.62
CA GLY A 142 3.23 1.93 -45.60
C GLY A 142 2.67 3.15 -46.33
N VAL A 143 2.21 2.96 -47.57
CA VAL A 143 1.61 4.01 -48.41
C VAL A 143 0.34 4.56 -47.73
N PHE A 144 -0.54 3.72 -47.21
CA PHE A 144 -1.74 4.17 -46.51
C PHE A 144 -1.40 4.99 -45.26
N THR A 145 -0.40 4.57 -44.48
CA THR A 145 0.04 5.30 -43.30
C THR A 145 0.62 6.67 -43.67
N PHE A 146 1.45 6.75 -44.71
CA PHE A 146 2.07 8.00 -45.15
C PHE A 146 1.11 8.96 -45.86
N PHE A 147 0.14 8.47 -46.63
CA PHE A 147 -0.76 9.33 -47.40
C PHE A 147 -2.11 9.61 -46.71
N VAL A 148 -2.50 8.80 -45.72
CA VAL A 148 -3.78 8.98 -45.00
C VAL A 148 -3.55 9.33 -43.54
N LEU A 149 -2.84 8.48 -42.79
CA LEU A 149 -2.71 8.68 -41.34
C LEU A 149 -1.77 9.83 -40.98
N PHE A 150 -0.66 9.97 -41.70
CA PHE A 150 0.32 11.04 -41.47
C PHE A 150 -0.25 12.46 -41.68
N PRO A 151 -0.96 12.78 -42.78
CA PRO A 151 -1.57 14.10 -42.93
C PRO A 151 -2.69 14.36 -41.92
N ILE A 152 -3.45 13.32 -41.51
CA ILE A 152 -4.44 13.45 -40.43
C ILE A 152 -3.74 13.78 -39.10
N ALA A 153 -2.66 13.09 -38.76
CA ALA A 153 -1.87 13.35 -37.56
C ALA A 153 -1.28 14.77 -37.56
N LEU A 154 -0.76 15.24 -38.70
CA LEU A 154 -0.30 16.62 -38.89
C LEU A 154 -1.44 17.64 -38.74
N ALA A 155 -2.63 17.35 -39.25
CA ALA A 155 -3.80 18.21 -39.10
C ALA A 155 -4.24 18.31 -37.63
N PHE A 156 -4.24 17.20 -36.88
CA PHE A 156 -4.50 17.20 -35.45
C PHE A 156 -3.44 17.95 -34.66
N ALA A 157 -2.15 17.73 -34.95
CA ALA A 157 -1.04 18.44 -34.31
C ALA A 157 -1.13 19.95 -34.55
N ARG A 158 -1.44 20.37 -35.78
CA ARG A 158 -1.64 21.78 -36.14
C ARG A 158 -2.89 22.38 -35.50
N ASN A 159 -3.97 21.61 -35.37
CA ASN A 159 -5.17 22.05 -34.66
C ASN A 159 -4.90 22.24 -33.16
N LEU A 160 -4.13 21.34 -32.55
CA LEU A 160 -3.74 21.43 -31.13
C LEU A 160 -2.83 22.65 -30.89
N TRP A 161 -1.88 22.89 -31.78
CA TRP A 161 -1.01 24.07 -31.71
C TRP A 161 -1.81 25.37 -31.86
N ARG A 162 -2.74 25.43 -32.84
CA ARG A 162 -3.62 26.61 -33.01
C ARG A 162 -4.57 26.82 -31.82
N ARG A 163 -4.94 25.76 -31.11
CA ARG A 163 -5.72 25.83 -29.86
C ARG A 163 -4.88 26.33 -28.68
N GLY A 164 -3.60 25.97 -28.59
CA GLY A 164 -2.68 26.46 -27.56
C GLY A 164 -2.34 27.97 -27.67
N ASN A 165 -2.51 28.57 -28.85
CA ASN A 165 -2.37 30.02 -29.06
C ASN A 165 -3.67 30.81 -28.80
N LYS A 166 -4.81 30.14 -28.59
CA LYS A 166 -5.94 30.79 -27.92
C LYS A 166 -5.66 30.62 -26.44
N ALA A 167 -5.29 31.72 -25.78
CA ALA A 167 -5.13 31.76 -24.34
C ALA A 167 -6.25 30.93 -23.72
N PRO A 168 -5.94 29.96 -22.84
CA PRO A 168 -7.00 29.26 -22.14
C PRO A 168 -7.87 30.36 -21.54
N VAL A 169 -9.16 30.36 -21.86
CA VAL A 169 -10.13 31.01 -21.00
C VAL A 169 -9.83 30.36 -19.67
N ALA A 170 -9.12 31.08 -18.80
CA ALA A 170 -8.77 30.58 -17.50
C ALA A 170 -10.07 30.04 -16.95
N SER A 171 -10.11 28.74 -16.66
CA SER A 171 -11.15 28.22 -15.79
C SER A 171 -10.97 29.04 -14.52
N ALA A 172 -11.68 30.16 -14.44
CA ALA A 172 -11.67 31.03 -13.29
C ALA A 172 -11.99 30.07 -12.15
N LEU A 173 -11.05 29.98 -11.20
CA LEU A 173 -11.27 29.27 -9.96
C LEU A 173 -12.69 29.62 -9.50
N PRO A 174 -13.56 28.63 -9.20
CA PRO A 174 -14.92 28.92 -8.78
C PRO A 174 -14.88 29.99 -7.68
N PRO A 175 -15.73 31.03 -7.72
CA PRO A 175 -15.64 32.15 -6.78
C PRO A 175 -15.62 31.69 -5.30
N GLU A 176 -16.27 30.56 -5.00
CA GLU A 176 -16.20 29.90 -3.68
C GLU A 176 -14.78 29.52 -3.24
N SER A 177 -13.90 29.11 -4.16
CA SER A 177 -12.52 28.74 -3.83
C SER A 177 -11.64 29.95 -3.54
N ALA A 178 -11.88 31.09 -4.20
CA ALA A 178 -11.23 32.35 -3.88
C ALA A 178 -11.68 32.88 -2.51
N GLU A 179 -12.98 32.82 -2.22
CA GLU A 179 -13.54 33.22 -0.93
C GLU A 179 -13.06 32.32 0.23
N ARG A 180 -12.87 31.01 -0.03
CA ARG A 180 -12.27 30.09 0.96
C ARG A 180 -10.82 30.43 1.25
N LEU A 181 -10.04 30.85 0.24
CA LEU A 181 -8.65 31.27 0.43
C LEU A 181 -8.56 32.57 1.23
N GLU A 182 -9.43 33.54 0.95
CA GLU A 182 -9.52 34.79 1.71
C GLU A 182 -9.91 34.55 3.18
N ARG A 183 -10.86 33.64 3.45
CA ARG A 183 -11.20 33.23 4.83
C ARG A 183 -10.06 32.50 5.54
N LEU A 184 -9.23 31.75 4.81
CA LEU A 184 -8.04 31.12 5.37
C LEU A 184 -6.96 32.14 5.70
N GLU A 185 -6.77 33.16 4.87
CA GLU A 185 -5.84 34.26 5.12
C GLU A 185 -6.20 35.03 6.41
N VAL A 186 -7.45 35.45 6.54
CA VAL A 186 -7.97 36.10 7.76
C VAL A 186 -7.85 35.18 8.99
N GLY A 187 -8.11 33.87 8.83
CA GLY A 187 -7.97 32.89 9.91
C GLY A 187 -6.52 32.74 10.38
N VAL A 188 -5.55 32.78 9.48
CA VAL A 188 -4.13 32.69 9.80
C VAL A 188 -3.65 33.96 10.52
N GLU A 189 -4.09 35.14 10.08
CA GLU A 189 -3.77 36.41 10.75
C GLU A 189 -4.31 36.44 12.19
N ALA A 190 -5.53 35.96 12.41
CA ALA A 190 -6.11 35.85 13.75
C ALA A 190 -5.35 34.87 14.66
N ILE A 191 -4.90 33.73 14.11
CA ILE A 191 -4.08 32.75 14.85
C ILE A 191 -2.72 33.36 15.24
N ALA A 192 -2.10 34.14 14.36
CA ALA A 192 -0.83 34.79 14.65
C ALA A 192 -0.93 35.73 15.86
N ILE A 193 -1.99 36.54 15.94
CA ILE A 193 -2.24 37.46 17.06
C ILE A 193 -2.57 36.68 18.35
N GLU A 194 -3.38 35.62 18.25
CA GLU A 194 -3.77 34.83 19.42
C GLU A 194 -2.55 34.10 20.03
N ILE A 195 -1.62 33.61 19.20
CA ILE A 195 -0.37 33.00 19.67
C ILE A 195 0.51 34.01 20.40
N GLU A 196 0.64 35.23 19.88
CA GLU A 196 1.38 36.31 20.55
C GLU A 196 0.78 36.58 21.93
N ARG A 197 -0.54 36.77 22.00
CA ARG A 197 -1.26 37.03 23.26
C ARG A 197 -1.19 35.87 24.26
N VAL A 198 -1.30 34.61 23.79
CA VAL A 198 -1.17 33.42 24.65
C VAL A 198 0.25 33.30 25.20
N SER A 199 1.26 33.63 24.40
CA SER A 199 2.66 33.62 24.84
C SER A 199 2.92 34.66 25.94
N GLU A 200 2.26 35.82 25.86
CA GLU A 200 2.33 36.86 26.89
C GLU A 200 1.59 36.45 28.17
N GLY A 201 0.41 35.85 28.05
CA GLY A 201 -0.35 35.32 29.19
C GLY A 201 0.42 34.24 29.95
N GLN A 202 1.09 33.34 29.24
CA GLN A 202 1.93 32.30 29.85
C GLN A 202 3.16 32.89 30.55
N ARG A 203 3.85 33.85 29.91
CA ARG A 203 4.97 34.57 30.55
C ARG A 203 4.54 35.32 31.81
N PHE A 204 3.35 35.92 31.80
CA PHE A 204 2.81 36.65 32.95
C PHE A 204 2.50 35.70 34.13
N VAL A 205 1.90 34.54 33.86
CA VAL A 205 1.62 33.52 34.89
C VAL A 205 2.92 32.98 35.50
N THR A 206 3.95 32.72 34.69
CA THR A 206 5.25 32.29 35.21
C THR A 206 5.91 33.35 36.08
N ARG A 207 5.86 34.64 35.70
CA ARG A 207 6.37 35.73 36.55
C ARG A 207 5.62 35.82 37.87
N LEU A 208 4.29 35.72 37.86
CA LEU A 208 3.47 35.68 39.07
C LEU A 208 3.82 34.50 39.99
N LEU A 209 4.00 33.30 39.42
CA LEU A 209 4.42 32.11 40.18
C LEU A 209 5.82 32.28 40.79
N SER A 210 6.75 32.93 40.08
CA SER A 210 8.10 33.18 40.60
C SER A 210 8.16 34.28 41.66
N GLU A 211 7.29 35.29 41.57
CA GLU A 211 7.24 36.40 42.54
C GLU A 211 6.47 36.03 43.81
N ALA A 212 5.56 35.05 43.73
CA ALA A 212 4.86 34.48 44.88
C ALA A 212 5.73 33.56 45.78
N GLN A 213 7.03 33.38 45.49
CA GLN A 213 8.00 32.76 46.41
C GLN A 213 8.86 33.82 47.13
N PRO A 214 8.41 34.35 48.29
CA PRO A 214 9.30 35.04 49.21
C PRO A 214 10.11 34.03 50.04
N GLU A 215 11.44 34.10 49.94
CA GLU A 215 12.44 33.99 51.03
C GLU A 215 11.94 33.37 52.36
N SER A 216 11.64 32.06 52.38
CA SER A 216 11.46 31.31 53.63
C SER A 216 12.08 29.92 53.56
N ALA A 217 13.29 29.84 53.01
CA ALA A 217 14.12 28.64 53.04
C ALA A 217 15.60 28.91 53.36
N ILE A 218 15.90 30.05 53.99
CA ILE A 218 17.25 30.34 54.51
C ILE A 218 17.13 30.59 56.02
N GLY A 219 17.39 29.57 56.83
CA GLY A 219 17.63 29.77 58.26
C GLY A 219 16.92 28.79 59.21
N ARG A 220 17.33 27.51 59.21
CA ARG A 220 17.28 26.72 60.45
C ARG A 220 18.64 26.05 60.66
N LYS A 221 19.53 26.79 61.32
CA LYS A 221 20.77 26.28 61.90
C LYS A 221 20.39 25.16 62.86
N ILE A 222 20.93 23.96 62.65
CA ILE A 222 20.85 22.84 63.59
C ILE A 222 21.97 23.06 64.62
N PRO A 223 21.69 23.31 65.90
CA PRO A 223 22.74 23.35 66.91
C PRO A 223 23.23 21.92 67.20
N GLN A 224 24.51 21.67 66.89
CA GLN A 224 25.25 20.56 67.47
C GLN A 224 25.27 20.75 68.99
N THR A 225 24.64 19.83 69.71
CA THR A 225 24.76 19.73 71.17
C THR A 225 25.40 18.40 71.50
N ILE A 226 26.30 18.47 72.48
CA ILE A 226 27.35 17.54 72.86
C ILE A 226 26.79 16.43 73.78
N ALA A 227 27.59 15.37 73.97
CA ALA A 227 27.58 14.35 75.04
C ALA A 227 26.90 13.02 74.66
N ALA A 228 27.64 11.92 74.49
CA ALA A 228 28.44 11.18 75.48
C ALA A 228 27.58 10.53 76.57
N ALA A 229 27.67 9.19 76.61
CA ALA A 229 27.54 8.28 77.76
C ALA A 229 26.49 7.17 77.61
N ALA A 230 27.02 5.94 77.64
CA ALA A 230 26.62 4.83 78.49
C ALA A 230 25.45 3.90 78.08
N GLY A 231 25.71 2.60 78.29
CA GLY A 231 24.70 1.55 78.50
C GLY A 231 24.57 0.63 77.29
N GLU A 232 25.40 -0.40 77.15
CA GLU A 232 25.12 -1.75 77.69
C GLU A 232 23.67 -2.19 77.52
N GLN A 233 23.47 -3.20 76.69
CA GLN A 233 22.52 -4.28 76.98
C GLN A 233 22.91 -5.53 76.17
N GLY A 234 23.63 -6.42 76.85
CA GLY A 234 23.52 -7.85 76.62
C GLY A 234 22.36 -8.40 77.45
N GLY A 235 21.84 -9.57 77.07
CA GLY A 235 20.84 -10.28 77.86
C GLY A 235 20.13 -11.34 77.04
N SER A 236 20.54 -12.59 77.28
CA SER A 236 20.00 -13.85 76.79
C SER A 236 18.52 -14.08 77.04
#